data_AF-A0A131YDV9-F1
#
_entry.id   AF-A0A131YDV9-F1
#
_cell.length_a   1.000
_cell.length_b   1.000
_cell.length_c   1.000
_cell.angle_alpha   90.00
_cell.angle_beta   90.00
_cell.angle_gamma   90.00
#
_symmetry.space_group_name_H-M   'P 1'
#
loop_
_entity.id
_entity.type
_entity.pdbx_description
1 polymer ?
#
loop_
_entity_poly.entity_id
_entity_poly.type
_entity_poly.pdbx_seq_one_letter_code
_entity_poly.pdbx_strand_id
1 'polypeptide(L)'
;MIFVPISVLLCLFLLCWSLDTALGKGEISCKNYAGNDVDWFVVYKLPKTKPNDRFYWTPSGEEMAYFGSDSRTKTWDLLSSSIYYKKLNPIWETLKPAYRGKSRLAYVSYNDQPPKIFSGTRGGHSKGVLMASSEGDGGAVWLQHSVPQFVDSFDKEYAYPPSGKENGQLFLCISFNINTLETIGPGGERVPEAPPDLGTEVSGILESVK
;
A
#
# COMPACT_ATOMS: atom_id res chain seq x y z
N MET A 1 46.44 10.99 -27.24
CA MET A 1 45.24 10.14 -27.33
C MET A 1 45.42 9.01 -26.33
N ILE A 2 44.61 8.96 -25.27
CA ILE A 2 44.73 7.93 -24.22
C ILE A 2 44.02 6.67 -24.74
N PHE A 3 44.76 5.58 -24.88
CA PHE A 3 44.24 4.29 -25.31
C PHE A 3 43.72 3.56 -24.06
N VAL A 4 42.39 3.46 -23.91
CA VAL A 4 41.79 2.67 -22.84
C VAL A 4 41.63 1.23 -23.36
N PRO A 5 42.23 0.23 -22.71
CA PRO A 5 42.12 -1.15 -23.16
C PRO A 5 40.66 -1.62 -23.16
N ILE A 6 40.27 -2.40 -24.18
CA ILE A 6 38.93 -3.01 -24.28
C ILE A 6 38.58 -3.83 -23.03
N SER A 7 39.58 -4.46 -22.40
CA SER A 7 39.42 -5.18 -21.13
C SER A 7 38.99 -4.28 -19.97
N VAL A 8 39.42 -3.01 -19.93
CA VAL A 8 39.01 -2.05 -18.90
C VAL A 8 37.56 -1.61 -19.12
N LEU A 9 37.14 -1.41 -20.38
CA LEU A 9 35.72 -1.16 -20.70
C LEU A 9 34.82 -2.35 -20.34
N LEU A 10 35.27 -3.58 -20.61
CA LEU A 10 34.54 -4.81 -20.25
C LEU A 10 34.43 -4.98 -18.74
N CYS A 11 35.50 -4.72 -17.99
CA CYS A 11 35.45 -4.73 -16.52
C CYS A 11 34.51 -3.66 -15.97
N LEU A 12 34.52 -2.44 -16.51
CA LEU A 12 33.59 -1.37 -16.09
C LEU A 12 32.13 -1.72 -16.40
N PHE A 13 31.85 -2.35 -17.56
CA PHE A 13 30.51 -2.84 -17.88
C PHE A 13 30.04 -3.94 -16.92
N LEU A 14 30.91 -4.88 -16.57
CA LEU A 14 30.61 -5.94 -15.60
C LEU A 14 30.46 -5.42 -14.16
N LEU A 15 31.23 -4.41 -13.78
CA LEU A 15 31.11 -3.70 -12.49
C LEU A 15 29.82 -2.88 -12.39
N CYS A 16 29.34 -2.29 -13.49
CA CYS A 16 28.03 -1.62 -13.51
C CYS A 16 26.85 -2.61 -13.42
N TRP A 17 26.97 -3.82 -13.98
CA TRP A 17 25.91 -4.85 -13.88
C TRP A 17 25.87 -5.51 -12.50
N SER A 18 26.96 -5.45 -11.74
CA SER A 18 27.02 -5.93 -10.35
C SER A 18 26.62 -4.86 -9.33
N LEU A 19 26.37 -3.61 -9.77
CA LEU A 19 25.92 -2.52 -8.91
C LEU A 19 24.38 -2.38 -8.81
N ASP A 20 23.62 -3.31 -9.38
CA ASP A 20 22.15 -3.32 -9.31
C ASP A 20 21.57 -4.25 -8.22
N THR A 21 22.40 -4.78 -7.33
CA THR A 21 21.92 -5.59 -6.21
C THR A 21 22.32 -4.98 -4.87
N ALA A 22 21.31 -4.38 -4.20
CA ALA A 22 21.10 -4.31 -2.75
C ALA A 22 20.57 -2.94 -2.28
N LEU A 23 19.46 -2.47 -2.85
CA LEU A 23 18.40 -1.99 -1.97
C LEU A 23 17.42 -3.15 -1.88
N GLY A 24 17.36 -3.77 -0.71
CA GLY A 24 16.54 -4.94 -0.51
C GLY A 24 15.13 -4.71 -0.99
N LYS A 25 14.71 -5.44 -2.03
CA LYS A 25 13.32 -5.46 -2.48
C LYS A 25 12.54 -6.15 -1.37
N GLY A 26 12.09 -5.36 -0.39
CA GLY A 26 11.07 -5.80 0.56
C GLY A 26 9.91 -6.36 -0.26
N GLU A 27 9.55 -7.62 -0.04
CA GLU A 27 8.57 -8.29 -0.90
C GLU A 27 7.15 -7.70 -0.78
N ILE A 28 6.96 -6.86 0.25
CA ILE A 28 5.77 -6.07 0.53
C ILE A 28 6.15 -4.58 0.49
N SER A 29 5.40 -3.86 -0.33
CA SER A 29 5.57 -2.43 -0.62
C SER A 29 4.26 -1.89 -1.20
N CYS A 30 4.09 -0.57 -1.14
CA CYS A 30 3.07 0.12 -1.90
C CYS A 30 3.31 -0.13 -3.39
N LYS A 31 2.23 -0.43 -4.11
CA LYS A 31 2.26 -0.64 -5.55
C LYS A 31 1.51 0.48 -6.25
N ASN A 32 2.12 1.04 -7.30
CA ASN A 32 1.40 1.91 -8.21
C ASN A 32 0.35 1.12 -9.01
N TYR A 33 -0.43 1.82 -9.82
CA TYR A 33 -1.51 1.22 -10.60
C TYR A 33 -1.03 0.10 -11.54
N ALA A 34 0.23 0.13 -12.00
CA ALA A 34 0.82 -0.89 -12.87
C ALA A 34 1.48 -2.06 -12.10
N GLY A 35 1.42 -2.06 -10.76
CA GLY A 35 2.00 -3.10 -9.92
C GLY A 35 3.49 -2.93 -9.63
N ASN A 36 4.07 -1.78 -9.94
CA ASN A 36 5.47 -1.47 -9.61
C ASN A 36 5.60 -0.90 -8.19
N ASP A 37 6.74 -1.16 -7.57
CA ASP A 37 7.08 -0.63 -6.25
C ASP A 37 7.14 0.89 -6.24
N VAL A 38 6.57 1.49 -5.18
CA VAL A 38 6.68 2.93 -4.88
C VAL A 38 6.87 3.13 -3.38
N ASP A 39 7.55 4.21 -3.00
CA ASP A 39 7.79 4.53 -1.60
C ASP A 39 6.50 5.00 -0.93
N TRP A 40 5.69 5.76 -1.65
CA TRP A 40 4.40 6.25 -1.18
C TRP A 40 3.50 6.64 -2.35
N PHE A 41 2.19 6.63 -2.11
CA PHE A 41 1.23 7.26 -3.01
C PHE A 41 0.02 7.79 -2.26
N VAL A 42 -0.68 8.73 -2.91
CA VAL A 42 -2.00 9.21 -2.54
C VAL A 42 -2.96 8.92 -3.68
N VAL A 43 -4.14 8.38 -3.35
CA VAL A 43 -5.26 8.26 -4.28
C VAL A 43 -6.45 9.03 -3.73
N TYR A 44 -6.98 9.93 -4.54
CA TYR A 44 -8.26 10.56 -4.31
C TYR A 44 -9.30 9.96 -5.24
N LYS A 45 -10.21 9.15 -4.70
CA LYS A 45 -11.39 8.69 -5.43
C LYS A 45 -12.40 9.83 -5.48
N LEU A 46 -12.75 10.26 -6.69
CA LEU A 46 -13.64 11.40 -6.90
C LEU A 46 -15.06 11.10 -6.43
N PRO A 47 -15.79 12.08 -5.85
CA PRO A 47 -17.20 11.92 -5.51
C PRO A 47 -18.04 11.77 -6.78
N LYS A 48 -19.19 11.12 -6.65
CA LYS A 48 -20.20 11.14 -7.70
C LYS A 48 -20.82 12.54 -7.74
N THR A 49 -20.86 13.17 -8.90
CA THR A 49 -21.47 14.49 -9.06
C THR A 49 -22.69 14.42 -9.97
N LYS A 50 -23.55 15.44 -9.87
CA LYS A 50 -24.65 15.63 -10.82
C LYS A 50 -24.12 16.38 -12.05
N PRO A 51 -24.65 16.10 -13.25
CA PRO A 51 -24.37 16.90 -14.42
C PRO A 51 -24.64 18.37 -14.11
N ASN A 52 -23.71 19.24 -14.51
CA ASN A 52 -23.95 20.68 -14.48
C ASN A 52 -23.32 21.32 -15.72
N ASP A 53 -23.92 22.41 -16.17
CA ASP A 53 -23.47 23.10 -17.40
C ASP A 53 -22.17 23.90 -17.21
N ARG A 54 -21.61 23.92 -15.98
CA ARG A 54 -20.38 24.65 -15.62
C ARG A 54 -19.12 23.78 -15.67
N PHE A 55 -19.25 22.45 -15.59
CA PHE A 55 -18.14 21.51 -15.61
C PHE A 55 -18.22 20.64 -16.85
N TYR A 56 -17.10 20.57 -17.58
CA TYR A 56 -16.96 19.76 -18.79
C TYR A 56 -17.15 18.24 -18.54
N TRP A 57 -16.98 17.80 -17.29
CA TRP A 57 -17.00 16.38 -16.94
C TRP A 57 -17.71 16.13 -15.62
N THR A 58 -18.45 15.02 -15.56
CA THR A 58 -19.26 14.59 -14.41
C THR A 58 -18.76 13.23 -13.90
N PRO A 59 -17.96 13.19 -12.82
CA PRO A 59 -17.52 11.92 -12.24
C PRO A 59 -18.69 11.05 -11.77
N SER A 60 -18.58 9.75 -12.07
CA SER A 60 -19.53 8.71 -11.68
C SER A 60 -19.34 8.21 -10.24
N GLY A 61 -18.25 8.64 -9.59
CA GLY A 61 -17.91 8.26 -8.22
C GLY A 61 -17.01 7.03 -8.15
N GLU A 62 -16.32 6.71 -9.24
CA GLU A 62 -15.49 5.51 -9.38
C GLU A 62 -14.05 5.83 -9.78
N GLU A 63 -13.85 7.04 -10.28
CA GLU A 63 -12.60 7.51 -10.85
C GLU A 63 -11.58 7.83 -9.76
N MET A 64 -10.31 7.60 -10.07
CA MET A 64 -9.20 7.77 -9.15
C MET A 64 -8.21 8.79 -9.70
N ALA A 65 -7.94 9.84 -8.94
CA ALA A 65 -6.77 10.68 -9.14
C ALA A 65 -5.61 10.12 -8.31
N TYR A 66 -4.45 9.94 -8.92
CA TYR A 66 -3.25 9.36 -8.32
C TYR A 66 -2.10 10.36 -8.29
N PHE A 67 -1.33 10.35 -7.21
CA PHE A 67 -0.06 11.05 -7.11
C PHE A 67 0.88 10.24 -6.21
N GLY A 68 2.08 9.91 -6.67
CA GLY A 68 3.00 9.07 -5.91
C GLY A 68 4.46 9.44 -6.10
N SER A 69 5.34 8.70 -5.43
CA SER A 69 6.79 8.87 -5.55
C SER A 69 7.32 8.61 -6.97
N ASP A 70 6.53 7.94 -7.81
CA ASP A 70 6.80 7.66 -9.21
C ASP A 70 6.19 8.68 -10.19
N SER A 71 5.39 9.64 -9.70
CA SER A 71 4.80 10.69 -10.54
C SER A 71 5.90 11.59 -11.13
N ARG A 72 5.95 11.66 -12.46
CA ARG A 72 6.98 12.43 -13.20
C ARG A 72 6.72 13.93 -13.20
N THR A 73 5.46 14.31 -13.07
CA THR A 73 5.01 15.70 -13.02
C THR A 73 4.57 16.04 -11.60
N LYS A 74 4.38 17.34 -11.31
CA LYS A 74 3.83 17.80 -10.03
C LYS A 74 2.30 17.87 -10.03
N THR A 75 1.65 17.05 -10.86
CA THR A 75 0.20 17.06 -11.06
C THR A 75 -0.38 15.68 -10.79
N TRP A 76 -1.65 15.64 -10.44
CA TRP A 76 -2.39 14.39 -10.27
C TRP A 76 -2.67 13.74 -11.63
N ASP A 77 -2.49 12.42 -11.69
CA ASP A 77 -2.84 11.61 -12.85
C ASP A 77 -4.24 11.02 -12.67
N LEU A 78 -5.14 11.27 -13.62
CA LEU A 78 -6.43 10.59 -13.64
C LEU A 78 -6.23 9.17 -14.17
N LEU A 79 -6.42 8.17 -13.32
CA LEU A 79 -6.28 6.77 -13.70
C LEU A 79 -7.42 6.34 -14.64
N SER A 80 -7.11 5.43 -15.56
CA SER A 80 -8.06 4.91 -16.54
C SER A 80 -8.97 3.79 -16.02
N SER A 81 -8.78 3.36 -14.77
CA SER A 81 -9.53 2.28 -14.14
C SER A 81 -10.45 2.80 -13.03
N SER A 82 -11.53 2.05 -12.79
CA SER A 82 -12.42 2.24 -11.66
C SER A 82 -11.84 1.61 -10.40
N ILE A 83 -12.07 2.25 -9.24
CA ILE A 83 -11.73 1.72 -7.91
C ILE A 83 -12.33 0.32 -7.66
N TYR A 84 -13.41 -0.05 -8.35
CA TYR A 84 -14.05 -1.36 -8.21
C TYR A 84 -13.32 -2.49 -8.94
N TYR A 85 -12.41 -2.19 -9.87
CA TYR A 85 -11.71 -3.20 -10.67
C TYR A 85 -10.29 -3.46 -10.16
N LYS A 86 -9.84 -4.71 -10.28
CA LYS A 86 -8.46 -5.11 -9.93
C LYS A 86 -7.42 -4.56 -10.92
N LYS A 87 -7.80 -4.39 -12.20
CA LYS A 87 -6.89 -3.97 -13.26
C LYS A 87 -6.52 -2.49 -13.11
N LEU A 88 -5.23 -2.19 -13.19
CA LEU A 88 -4.68 -0.84 -13.11
C LEU A 88 -5.11 -0.11 -11.81
N ASN A 89 -5.17 -0.82 -10.68
CA ASN A 89 -5.68 -0.28 -9.42
C ASN A 89 -4.60 -0.39 -8.33
N PRO A 90 -4.04 0.74 -7.86
CA PRO A 90 -2.96 0.73 -6.87
C PRO A 90 -3.39 0.14 -5.52
N ILE A 91 -4.67 0.26 -5.15
CA ILE A 91 -5.21 -0.29 -3.91
C ILE A 91 -5.24 -1.82 -3.98
N TRP A 92 -5.73 -2.38 -5.09
CA TRP A 92 -5.67 -3.82 -5.33
C TRP A 92 -4.23 -4.31 -5.38
N GLU A 93 -3.37 -3.70 -6.21
CA GLU A 93 -2.00 -4.17 -6.41
C GLU A 93 -1.21 -4.20 -5.10
N THR A 94 -1.44 -3.20 -4.23
CA THR A 94 -0.85 -3.13 -2.88
C THR A 94 -1.38 -4.26 -1.99
N LEU A 95 -2.70 -4.46 -1.91
CA LEU A 95 -3.33 -5.44 -1.00
C LEU A 95 -3.32 -6.88 -1.52
N LYS A 96 -3.00 -7.09 -2.79
CA LYS A 96 -2.97 -8.39 -3.49
C LYS A 96 -2.23 -9.51 -2.74
N PRO A 97 -1.10 -9.26 -2.03
CA PRO A 97 -0.43 -10.31 -1.25
C PRO A 97 -1.32 -10.91 -0.15
N ALA A 98 -2.12 -10.09 0.55
CA ALA A 98 -3.02 -10.55 1.60
C ALA A 98 -4.16 -11.41 1.03
N TYR A 99 -4.76 -10.99 -0.09
CA TYR A 99 -5.80 -11.75 -0.81
C TYR A 99 -5.31 -13.08 -1.41
N ARG A 100 -4.00 -13.24 -1.60
CA ARG A 100 -3.42 -14.46 -2.19
C ARG A 100 -2.84 -15.42 -1.16
N GLY A 101 -2.97 -15.11 0.14
CA GLY A 101 -2.47 -15.99 1.21
C GLY A 101 -0.97 -16.21 1.14
N LYS A 102 -0.20 -15.16 0.88
CA LYS A 102 1.27 -15.23 0.80
C LYS A 102 1.87 -15.75 2.11
N SER A 103 2.90 -16.61 2.02
CA SER A 103 3.64 -17.09 3.18
C SER A 103 4.31 -15.94 3.94
N ARG A 104 4.47 -16.09 5.27
CA ARG A 104 5.19 -15.12 6.12
C ARG A 104 4.71 -13.67 5.95
N LEU A 105 3.43 -13.49 5.65
CA LEU A 105 2.74 -12.21 5.61
C LEU A 105 1.80 -12.14 6.82
N ALA A 106 1.89 -11.04 7.55
CA ALA A 106 0.94 -10.71 8.60
C ALA A 106 0.29 -9.35 8.27
N TYR A 107 -0.99 -9.20 8.65
CA TYR A 107 -1.75 -8.00 8.34
C TYR A 107 -2.85 -7.73 9.37
N VAL A 108 -3.20 -6.46 9.54
CA VAL A 108 -4.39 -6.02 10.28
C VAL A 108 -5.15 -5.02 9.44
N SER A 109 -6.46 -5.12 9.49
CA SER A 109 -7.37 -4.07 9.06
C SER A 109 -8.06 -3.49 10.28
N TYR A 110 -8.02 -2.17 10.43
CA TYR A 110 -8.77 -1.44 11.46
C TYR A 110 -9.73 -0.48 10.75
N ASN A 111 -10.93 -0.34 11.28
CA ASN A 111 -11.96 0.53 10.74
C ASN A 111 -13.00 0.79 11.84
N ASP A 112 -13.23 2.05 12.22
CA ASP A 112 -14.26 2.44 13.18
C ASP A 112 -15.70 2.23 12.67
N GLN A 113 -15.85 1.96 11.37
CA GLN A 113 -17.10 1.55 10.72
C GLN A 113 -16.87 0.26 9.91
N PRO A 114 -16.58 -0.87 10.58
CA PRO A 114 -16.13 -2.07 9.90
C PRO A 114 -17.28 -2.73 9.11
N PRO A 115 -16.97 -3.69 8.21
CA PRO A 115 -17.97 -4.52 7.56
C PRO A 115 -18.94 -5.14 8.57
N LYS A 116 -20.21 -5.34 8.19
CA LYS A 116 -21.31 -5.75 9.10
C LYS A 116 -21.06 -7.03 9.90
N ILE A 117 -20.15 -7.89 9.43
CA ILE A 117 -19.77 -9.13 10.11
C ILE A 117 -18.90 -8.90 11.35
N PHE A 118 -18.36 -7.69 11.52
CA PHE A 118 -17.55 -7.29 12.67
C PHE A 118 -18.29 -6.28 13.55
N SER A 119 -18.08 -6.37 14.85
CA SER A 119 -18.57 -5.36 15.81
C SER A 119 -17.70 -4.12 15.77
N GLY A 120 -18.30 -2.93 15.67
CA GLY A 120 -17.58 -1.68 15.86
C GLY A 120 -17.06 -1.56 17.30
N THR A 121 -15.83 -1.09 17.47
CA THR A 121 -15.22 -0.84 18.78
C THR A 121 -15.33 0.65 19.17
N ARG A 122 -15.19 0.97 20.45
CA ARG A 122 -15.01 2.35 20.94
C ARG A 122 -13.57 2.84 20.73
N GLY A 123 -13.04 2.66 19.52
CA GLY A 123 -11.67 3.02 19.14
C GLY A 123 -11.56 4.41 18.52
N GLY A 124 -10.35 4.75 18.05
CA GLY A 124 -10.09 5.99 17.31
C GLY A 124 -10.81 6.02 15.95
N HIS A 125 -11.17 7.21 15.47
CA HIS A 125 -11.82 7.43 14.17
C HIS A 125 -10.85 7.30 13.00
N SER A 126 -10.25 6.11 12.86
CA SER A 126 -9.22 5.82 11.88
C SER A 126 -9.54 4.52 11.15
N LYS A 127 -9.07 4.42 9.90
CA LYS A 127 -9.28 3.24 9.07
C LYS A 127 -8.03 2.98 8.23
N GLY A 128 -7.64 1.73 8.11
CA GLY A 128 -6.48 1.37 7.33
C GLY A 128 -6.14 -0.11 7.36
N VAL A 129 -5.09 -0.44 6.62
CA VAL A 129 -4.49 -1.77 6.58
C VAL A 129 -3.00 -1.62 6.83
N LEU A 130 -2.47 -2.38 7.79
CA LEU A 130 -1.04 -2.59 7.96
C LEU A 130 -0.72 -4.00 7.44
N MET A 131 0.32 -4.13 6.61
CA MET A 131 0.84 -5.43 6.16
C MET A 131 2.34 -5.45 6.39
N ALA A 132 2.87 -6.60 6.82
CA ALA A 132 4.28 -6.81 7.10
C ALA A 132 4.70 -8.20 6.67
N SER A 133 5.91 -8.32 6.09
CA SER A 133 6.50 -9.60 5.76
C SER A 133 7.99 -9.59 6.04
N SER A 134 8.52 -10.68 6.61
CA SER A 134 9.96 -10.90 6.79
C SER A 134 10.59 -11.67 5.63
N GLU A 135 9.88 -11.86 4.51
CA GLU A 135 10.48 -12.45 3.31
C GLU A 135 11.51 -11.48 2.69
N GLY A 136 12.65 -12.04 2.26
CA GLY A 136 13.78 -11.26 1.75
C GLY A 136 14.35 -10.32 2.81
N ASP A 137 14.52 -9.05 2.44
CA ASP A 137 15.02 -7.99 3.33
C ASP A 137 13.93 -7.36 4.23
N GLY A 138 12.73 -7.97 4.21
CA GLY A 138 11.56 -7.51 4.94
C GLY A 138 10.93 -6.26 4.34
N GLY A 139 9.62 -6.12 4.52
CA GLY A 139 8.89 -4.97 4.02
C GLY A 139 7.56 -4.80 4.73
N ALA A 140 7.11 -3.56 4.83
CA ALA A 140 5.83 -3.24 5.41
C ALA A 140 5.11 -2.13 4.64
N VAL A 141 3.79 -2.16 4.73
CA VAL A 141 2.89 -1.19 4.09
C VAL A 141 1.89 -0.70 5.12
N TRP A 142 1.75 0.61 5.21
CA TRP A 142 0.62 1.25 5.89
C TRP A 142 -0.27 1.94 4.86
N LEU A 143 -1.48 1.41 4.69
CA LEU A 143 -2.51 1.97 3.82
C LEU A 143 -3.62 2.60 4.67
N GLN A 144 -3.51 3.90 4.91
CA GLN A 144 -4.55 4.68 5.58
C GLN A 144 -5.66 5.06 4.59
N HIS A 145 -6.92 5.01 5.02
CA HIS A 145 -8.04 5.44 4.17
C HIS A 145 -9.23 6.03 4.93
N SER A 146 -10.17 6.61 4.20
CA SER A 146 -11.43 7.15 4.76
C SER A 146 -12.66 6.27 4.51
N VAL A 147 -12.51 5.15 3.79
CA VAL A 147 -13.62 4.30 3.31
C VAL A 147 -14.24 3.43 4.43
N PRO A 148 -15.53 3.63 4.78
CA PRO A 148 -16.24 2.74 5.70
C PRO A 148 -16.42 1.35 5.10
N GLN A 149 -16.42 0.30 5.93
CA GLN A 149 -16.65 -1.09 5.53
C GLN A 149 -15.62 -1.65 4.54
N PHE A 150 -14.44 -1.03 4.47
CA PHE A 150 -13.30 -1.51 3.70
C PHE A 150 -12.14 -1.84 4.65
N VAL A 151 -11.38 -2.91 4.43
CA VAL A 151 -11.64 -4.06 3.54
C VAL A 151 -12.77 -4.94 4.09
N ASP A 152 -13.49 -5.68 3.23
CA ASP A 152 -14.54 -6.63 3.70
C ASP A 152 -13.92 -7.85 4.39
N SER A 153 -13.20 -8.67 3.63
CA SER A 153 -12.43 -9.81 4.14
C SER A 153 -11.39 -10.20 3.09
N PHE A 154 -10.18 -10.54 3.54
CA PHE A 154 -9.12 -11.02 2.64
C PHE A 154 -9.34 -12.46 2.14
N ASP A 155 -10.27 -13.21 2.74
CA ASP A 155 -10.68 -14.55 2.27
C ASP A 155 -11.69 -14.49 1.11
N LYS A 156 -12.18 -13.29 0.80
CA LYS A 156 -13.12 -13.03 -0.31
C LYS A 156 -12.41 -12.34 -1.46
N GLU A 157 -13.12 -12.20 -2.58
CA GLU A 157 -12.64 -11.34 -3.65
C GLU A 157 -12.57 -9.87 -3.22
N TYR A 158 -11.58 -9.14 -3.78
CA TYR A 158 -11.50 -7.69 -3.65
C TYR A 158 -12.83 -7.04 -4.01
N ALA A 159 -13.36 -6.27 -3.06
CA ALA A 159 -14.58 -5.51 -3.22
C ALA A 159 -14.39 -4.11 -2.63
N TYR A 160 -14.77 -3.11 -3.42
CA TYR A 160 -14.93 -1.75 -2.93
C TYR A 160 -16.38 -1.55 -2.47
N PRO A 161 -16.63 -1.03 -1.26
CA PRO A 161 -17.98 -0.97 -0.72
C PRO A 161 -18.84 0.06 -1.49
N PRO A 162 -20.10 -0.28 -1.84
CA PRO A 162 -21.00 0.65 -2.54
C PRO A 162 -21.23 1.98 -1.80
N SER A 163 -21.16 1.97 -0.46
CA SER A 163 -21.25 3.17 0.37
C SER A 163 -20.14 4.19 0.09
N GLY A 164 -19.00 3.75 -0.44
CA GLY A 164 -17.89 4.60 -0.84
C GLY A 164 -18.11 5.35 -2.16
N LYS A 165 -19.14 5.01 -2.95
CA LYS A 165 -19.35 5.59 -4.29
C LYS A 165 -19.68 7.08 -4.25
N GLU A 166 -20.60 7.48 -3.38
CA GLU A 166 -21.22 8.80 -3.43
C GLU A 166 -20.24 9.92 -3.03
N ASN A 167 -19.41 9.67 -2.02
CA ASN A 167 -18.47 10.67 -1.48
C ASN A 167 -17.06 10.52 -2.04
N GLY A 168 -16.28 11.61 -1.93
CA GLY A 168 -14.84 11.56 -2.16
C GLY A 168 -14.16 10.72 -1.08
N GLN A 169 -13.14 9.96 -1.45
CA GLN A 169 -12.42 9.09 -0.52
C GLN A 169 -10.92 9.22 -0.74
N LEU A 170 -10.16 9.22 0.34
CA LEU A 170 -8.71 9.35 0.30
C LEU A 170 -8.06 8.02 0.71
N PHE A 171 -6.97 7.68 0.02
CA PHE A 171 -6.04 6.62 0.39
C PHE A 171 -4.64 7.21 0.42
N LEU A 172 -3.88 6.87 1.44
CA LEU A 172 -2.45 7.16 1.57
C LEU A 172 -1.75 5.82 1.83
N CYS A 173 -0.80 5.47 0.99
CA CYS A 173 0.05 4.30 1.16
C CYS A 173 1.48 4.75 1.43
N ILE A 174 2.12 4.16 2.43
CA ILE A 174 3.54 4.35 2.73
C ILE A 174 4.21 2.99 2.88
N SER A 175 5.33 2.81 2.17
CA SER A 175 6.23 1.66 2.29
C SER A 175 7.24 1.90 3.40
N PHE A 176 7.52 0.87 4.20
CA PHE A 176 8.54 0.90 5.24
C PHE A 176 9.42 -0.35 5.14
N ASN A 177 10.63 -0.25 5.69
CA ASN A 177 11.34 -1.45 6.09
C ASN A 177 10.65 -2.04 7.32
N ILE A 178 10.61 -3.37 7.42
CA ILE A 178 9.92 -4.05 8.53
C ILE A 178 10.45 -3.62 9.91
N ASN A 179 11.75 -3.28 10.01
CA ASN A 179 12.38 -2.83 11.26
C ASN A 179 11.84 -1.48 11.77
N THR A 180 11.12 -0.70 10.95
CA THR A 180 10.51 0.57 11.36
C THR A 180 9.13 0.38 12.01
N LEU A 181 8.55 -0.82 11.94
CA LEU A 181 7.17 -1.06 12.41
C LEU A 181 6.99 -0.85 13.91
N GLU A 182 8.00 -1.15 14.72
CA GLU A 182 7.96 -0.94 16.18
C GLU A 182 7.74 0.54 16.55
N THR A 183 8.05 1.49 15.66
CA THR A 183 7.86 2.94 15.90
C THR A 183 6.41 3.38 15.66
N ILE A 184 5.63 2.60 14.89
CA ILE A 184 4.26 2.94 14.49
C ILE A 184 3.22 2.28 15.43
N GLY A 185 3.61 1.22 16.15
CA GLY A 185 2.88 0.69 17.31
C GLY A 185 3.15 1.51 18.59
N PRO A 186 2.34 1.39 19.65
CA PRO A 186 2.53 2.17 20.87
C PRO A 186 3.86 1.81 21.53
N GLY A 187 4.74 2.81 21.63
CA GLY A 187 5.98 2.70 22.40
C GLY A 187 5.69 2.42 23.87
N GLY A 188 6.37 1.42 24.44
CA GLY A 188 6.13 1.10 25.85
C GLY A 188 6.83 -0.09 26.48
N GLU A 189 7.68 -0.88 25.81
CA GLU A 189 8.55 -1.82 26.53
C GLU A 189 9.74 -2.20 25.63
N ARG A 190 10.97 -2.20 26.17
CA ARG A 190 12.08 -2.88 25.49
C ARG A 190 11.73 -4.37 25.44
N VAL A 191 11.29 -4.85 24.29
CA VAL A 191 11.07 -6.28 24.06
C VAL A 191 12.44 -6.95 24.09
N PRO A 192 12.66 -7.97 24.94
CA PRO A 192 13.90 -8.75 24.92
C PRO A 192 14.05 -9.40 23.54
N GLU A 193 15.30 -9.53 23.08
CA GLU A 193 15.71 -10.10 21.78
C GLU A 193 14.63 -10.88 21.02
N ALA A 194 14.35 -10.40 19.80
CA ALA A 194 13.42 -10.95 18.81
C ALA A 194 13.12 -12.46 18.98
N PRO A 195 11.86 -12.82 19.31
CA PRO A 195 11.44 -14.21 19.24
C PRO A 195 11.47 -14.68 17.77
N PRO A 196 11.77 -15.96 17.50
CA PRO A 196 11.96 -16.49 16.14
C PRO A 196 10.69 -16.56 15.28
N ASP A 197 9.56 -16.02 15.73
CA ASP A 197 8.26 -16.11 15.04
C ASP A 197 7.64 -14.72 14.80
N LEU A 198 7.70 -14.32 13.53
CA LEU A 198 7.07 -13.12 12.94
C LEU A 198 5.57 -13.02 13.29
N GLY A 199 4.88 -14.15 13.46
CA GLY A 199 3.46 -14.18 13.78
C GLY A 199 3.15 -13.49 15.10
N THR A 200 3.99 -13.68 16.12
CA THR A 200 3.82 -13.12 17.46
C THR A 200 4.12 -11.62 17.53
N GLU A 201 5.18 -11.17 16.85
CA GLU A 201 5.62 -9.78 16.85
C GLU A 201 4.64 -8.88 16.10
N VAL A 202 4.22 -9.33 14.91
CA VAL A 202 3.20 -8.60 14.16
C VAL A 202 1.87 -8.68 14.91
N SER A 203 1.44 -9.83 15.44
CA SER A 203 0.22 -9.91 16.27
C SER A 203 0.19 -8.89 17.42
N GLY A 204 1.31 -8.65 18.12
CA GLY A 204 1.40 -7.64 19.18
C GLY A 204 1.20 -6.21 18.67
N ILE A 205 1.80 -5.86 17.53
CA ILE A 205 1.59 -4.56 16.86
C ILE A 205 0.14 -4.45 16.38
N LEU A 206 -0.42 -5.51 15.80
CA LEU A 206 -1.77 -5.53 15.24
C LEU A 206 -2.86 -5.49 16.33
N GLU A 207 -2.64 -6.11 17.49
CA GLU A 207 -3.55 -6.03 18.64
C GLU A 207 -3.62 -4.62 19.23
N SER A 208 -2.52 -3.87 19.17
CA SER A 208 -2.44 -2.51 19.70
C SER A 208 -3.17 -1.45 18.85
N VAL A 209 -3.52 -1.79 17.60
CA VAL A 209 -4.25 -0.92 16.66
C VAL A 209 -5.77 -1.15 16.73
N LYS A 210 -6.24 -2.20 17.43
CA LYS A 210 -7.67 -2.46 17.69
C LYS A 210 -8.23 -1.60 18.82
#